data_AF-G9ZU09-F1
#
_entry.id   AF-G9ZU09-F1
#
_cell.length_a   1.000
_cell.length_b   1.000
_cell.length_c   1.000
_cell.angle_alpha   90.00
_cell.angle_beta   90.00
_cell.angle_gamma   90.00
#
_symmetry.space_group_name_H-M   'P 1'
#
loop_
_entity.id
_entity.type
_entity.pdbx_description
1 polymer ?
#
loop_
_entity_poly.entity_id
_entity_poly.type
_entity_poly.pdbx_seq_one_letter_code
_entity_poly.pdbx_strand_id
1 'polypeptide(L)'
;MRLIHALPLLCLALTACGSPGARVADQARQQLVGMDVNDFQACAGIPSRTQTLGDGTRLLSYEQKNDNVGGLNVNLPVIGGFSLAGSGTYCHVLVRVAQNRVIGLNYTGDNDDVGGENGVCAPIVRGCVRQPVPAFVPPQLREPPPGSLPQPLANAPLPQTPAAIGMGAALHTGS
;
A
#
# COMPACT_ATOMS: atom_id res chain seq x y z
N MET A 1 13.26 -45.28 -25.47
CA MET A 1 12.07 -44.94 -24.64
C MET A 1 12.32 -43.87 -23.55
N ARG A 2 13.41 -43.09 -23.56
CA ARG A 2 13.64 -42.00 -22.57
C ARG A 2 13.13 -40.61 -23.00
N LEU A 3 12.83 -40.40 -24.29
CA LEU A 3 12.36 -39.10 -24.80
C LEU A 3 10.87 -38.79 -24.53
N ILE A 4 10.06 -39.78 -24.17
CA ILE A 4 8.60 -39.60 -23.99
C ILE A 4 8.25 -38.90 -22.65
N HIS A 5 9.15 -38.95 -21.67
CA HIS A 5 8.96 -38.33 -20.36
C HIS A 5 9.43 -36.86 -20.31
N ALA A 6 10.13 -36.37 -21.34
CA ALA A 6 10.59 -34.98 -21.39
C ALA A 6 9.50 -34.00 -21.87
N LEU A 7 8.52 -34.50 -22.63
CA LEU A 7 7.44 -33.69 -23.19
C LEU A 7 6.45 -33.14 -22.14
N PRO A 8 5.98 -33.90 -21.13
CA PRO A 8 5.08 -33.34 -20.11
C PRO A 8 5.77 -32.28 -19.23
N LEU A 9 7.08 -32.41 -18.98
CA LEU A 9 7.84 -31.45 -18.16
C LEU A 9 7.99 -30.09 -18.87
N LEU A 10 8.07 -30.08 -20.19
CA LEU A 10 8.14 -28.86 -21.01
C LEU A 10 6.79 -28.14 -21.08
N CYS A 11 5.67 -28.86 -21.07
CA CYS A 11 4.32 -28.27 -21.07
C CYS A 11 3.96 -27.57 -19.74
N LEU A 12 4.48 -28.04 -18.60
CA LEU A 12 4.28 -27.37 -17.31
C LEU A 12 5.04 -26.03 -17.17
N ALA A 13 6.00 -25.74 -18.05
CA ALA A 13 6.77 -24.49 -18.01
C ALA A 13 6.05 -23.30 -18.72
N LEU A 14 4.95 -23.55 -19.44
CA LEU A 14 4.26 -22.54 -20.26
C LEU A 14 3.10 -21.82 -19.55
N THR A 15 2.76 -22.16 -18.30
CA THR A 15 1.55 -21.63 -17.63
C THR A 15 1.76 -20.31 -16.89
N ALA A 16 2.72 -19.47 -17.29
CA ALA A 16 3.09 -18.28 -16.52
C ALA A 16 3.52 -17.06 -17.35
N CYS A 17 2.98 -16.85 -18.56
CA CYS A 17 3.18 -15.62 -19.33
C CYS A 17 2.40 -14.44 -18.72
N GLY A 18 2.92 -13.89 -17.64
CA GLY A 18 2.40 -12.67 -17.02
C GLY A 18 3.47 -12.08 -16.11
N SER A 19 3.85 -10.83 -16.33
CA SER A 19 4.85 -10.14 -15.51
C SER A 19 4.42 -10.09 -14.05
N PRO A 20 5.36 -10.00 -13.08
CA PRO A 20 5.00 -9.79 -11.69
C PRO A 20 4.15 -8.53 -11.47
N GLY A 21 4.31 -7.51 -12.32
CA GLY A 21 3.51 -6.29 -12.28
C GLY A 21 2.06 -6.56 -12.67
N ALA A 22 1.85 -7.17 -13.84
CA ALA A 22 0.53 -7.50 -14.36
C ALA A 22 -0.27 -8.37 -13.36
N ARG A 23 0.38 -9.39 -12.78
CA ARG A 23 -0.25 -10.25 -11.75
C ARG A 23 -0.72 -9.46 -10.53
N VAL A 24 0.06 -8.48 -10.07
CA VAL A 24 -0.31 -7.63 -8.93
C VAL A 24 -1.49 -6.73 -9.28
N ALA A 25 -1.50 -6.16 -10.49
CA ALA A 25 -2.62 -5.33 -10.96
C ALA A 25 -3.91 -6.15 -11.07
N ASP A 26 -3.84 -7.36 -11.62
CA ASP A 26 -5.01 -8.25 -11.71
C ASP A 26 -5.51 -8.70 -10.34
N GLN A 27 -4.59 -9.10 -9.45
CA GLN A 27 -4.92 -9.48 -8.08
C GLN A 27 -5.61 -8.32 -7.32
N ALA A 28 -5.14 -7.09 -7.52
CA ALA A 28 -5.69 -5.91 -6.87
C ALA A 28 -7.17 -5.66 -7.23
N ARG A 29 -7.58 -5.91 -8.48
CA ARG A 29 -8.99 -5.74 -8.91
C ARG A 29 -9.96 -6.57 -8.08
N GLN A 30 -9.52 -7.73 -7.60
CA GLN A 30 -10.35 -8.65 -6.82
C GLN A 30 -10.17 -8.47 -5.32
N GLN A 31 -8.93 -8.29 -4.85
CA GLN A 31 -8.62 -8.30 -3.42
C GLN A 31 -8.88 -6.98 -2.71
N LEU A 32 -8.85 -5.86 -3.43
CA LEU A 32 -9.02 -4.54 -2.81
C LEU A 32 -10.48 -4.10 -2.74
N VAL A 33 -11.39 -4.80 -3.42
CA VAL A 33 -12.84 -4.57 -3.29
C VAL A 33 -13.28 -4.91 -1.87
N GLY A 34 -14.00 -3.99 -1.23
CA GLY A 34 -14.46 -4.07 0.15
C GLY A 34 -13.54 -3.43 1.18
N MET A 35 -12.30 -3.07 0.82
CA MET A 35 -11.34 -2.37 1.68
C MET A 35 -11.88 -1.00 2.11
N ASP A 36 -11.63 -0.60 3.36
CA ASP A 36 -11.95 0.76 3.81
C ASP A 36 -11.10 1.77 3.02
N VAL A 37 -11.71 2.89 2.64
CA VAL A 37 -11.02 3.90 1.82
C VAL A 37 -9.82 4.53 2.54
N ASN A 38 -9.84 4.61 3.87
CA ASN A 38 -8.71 5.14 4.63
C ASN A 38 -7.55 4.14 4.66
N ASP A 39 -7.85 2.85 4.81
CA ASP A 39 -6.85 1.78 4.70
C ASP A 39 -6.24 1.75 3.30
N PHE A 40 -7.07 1.88 2.26
CA PHE A 40 -6.61 1.96 0.88
C PHE A 40 -5.67 3.15 0.67
N GLN A 41 -6.02 4.34 1.17
CA GLN A 41 -5.16 5.52 1.07
C GLN A 41 -3.87 5.39 1.90
N ALA A 42 -3.91 4.67 3.03
CA ALA A 42 -2.72 4.44 3.84
C ALA A 42 -1.66 3.60 3.11
N CYS A 43 -2.07 2.66 2.25
CA CYS A 43 -1.16 1.81 1.48
C CYS A 43 -0.88 2.30 0.05
N ALA A 44 -1.83 2.96 -0.61
CA ALA A 44 -1.69 3.47 -1.98
C ALA A 44 -1.19 4.94 -2.03
N GLY A 45 -1.24 5.64 -0.89
CA GLY A 45 -0.95 7.07 -0.79
C GLY A 45 -2.17 7.96 -1.03
N ILE A 46 -1.90 9.26 -1.14
CA ILE A 46 -2.91 10.30 -1.36
C ILE A 46 -3.27 10.35 -2.86
N PRO A 47 -4.55 10.36 -3.23
CA PRO A 47 -4.96 10.46 -4.63
C PRO A 47 -4.57 11.81 -5.24
N SER A 48 -4.18 11.82 -6.50
CA SER A 48 -3.88 13.05 -7.25
C SER A 48 -5.14 13.87 -7.54
N ARG A 49 -6.28 13.20 -7.74
CA ARG A 49 -7.59 13.85 -7.94
C ARG A 49 -8.70 13.04 -7.27
N THR A 50 -9.73 13.73 -6.83
CA THR A 50 -10.98 13.12 -6.33
C THR A 50 -12.17 13.76 -7.02
N GLN A 51 -13.16 12.96 -7.39
CA GLN A 51 -14.44 13.43 -7.92
C GLN A 51 -15.58 12.69 -7.22
N THR A 52 -16.66 13.40 -6.87
CA THR A 52 -17.90 12.78 -6.41
C THR A 52 -18.88 12.73 -7.58
N LEU A 53 -19.46 11.56 -7.83
CA LEU A 53 -20.46 11.30 -8.87
C LEU A 53 -21.87 11.61 -8.33
N GLY A 54 -22.85 11.70 -9.23
CA GLY A 54 -24.21 12.10 -8.88
C GLY A 54 -24.96 11.15 -7.93
N ASP A 55 -24.50 9.91 -7.82
CA ASP A 55 -25.03 8.87 -6.91
C ASP A 55 -24.33 8.85 -5.54
N GLY A 56 -23.40 9.77 -5.28
CA GLY A 56 -22.59 9.83 -4.06
C GLY A 56 -21.35 8.93 -4.09
N THR A 57 -21.13 8.16 -5.16
CA THR A 57 -19.90 7.40 -5.38
C THR A 57 -18.73 8.37 -5.55
N ARG A 58 -17.59 8.08 -4.93
CA ARG A 58 -16.35 8.84 -5.10
C ARG A 58 -15.41 8.11 -6.04
N LEU A 59 -14.74 8.86 -6.90
CA LEU A 59 -13.66 8.39 -7.77
C LEU A 59 -12.35 8.99 -7.28
N LEU A 60 -11.42 8.16 -6.86
CA LEU A 60 -10.06 8.55 -6.48
C LEU A 60 -9.12 8.20 -7.64
N SER A 61 -8.37 9.18 -8.13
CA SER A 61 -7.41 9.02 -9.20
C SER A 61 -6.00 8.98 -8.63
N TYR A 62 -5.21 8.01 -9.07
CA TYR A 62 -3.79 7.88 -8.79
C TYR A 62 -3.02 7.88 -10.09
N GLU A 63 -1.84 8.48 -10.08
CA GLU A 63 -0.99 8.61 -11.26
C GLU A 63 0.42 8.16 -10.92
N GLN A 64 0.99 7.33 -11.79
CA GLN A 64 2.38 6.92 -11.70
C GLN A 64 3.03 7.12 -13.06
N LYS A 65 4.04 7.99 -13.12
CA LYS A 65 4.95 8.09 -14.26
C LYS A 65 6.14 7.19 -13.99
N ASN A 66 6.51 6.40 -15.00
CA ASN A 66 7.74 5.63 -15.01
C ASN A 66 8.71 6.31 -15.97
N ASP A 67 9.58 7.17 -15.42
CA ASP A 67 10.61 7.86 -16.20
C ASP A 67 11.74 6.90 -16.68
N ASN A 68 11.72 5.65 -16.20
CA ASN A 68 12.70 4.61 -16.52
C ASN A 68 12.06 3.49 -17.35
N VAL A 69 11.56 3.81 -18.54
CA VAL A 69 11.21 2.80 -19.54
C VAL A 69 12.49 2.31 -20.23
N GLY A 70 13.23 1.48 -19.49
CA GLY A 70 14.48 0.89 -19.96
C GLY A 70 14.25 -0.02 -21.17
N GLY A 71 14.46 0.52 -22.37
CA GLY A 71 14.62 -0.25 -23.59
C GLY A 71 16.10 -0.60 -23.79
N LEU A 72 16.40 -1.87 -24.07
CA LEU A 72 17.73 -2.26 -24.54
C LEU A 72 17.78 -1.99 -26.06
N ASN A 73 18.49 -0.93 -26.44
CA ASN A 73 18.81 -0.69 -27.85
C ASN A 73 20.10 -1.46 -28.19
N VAL A 74 19.95 -2.58 -28.89
CA VAL A 74 21.11 -3.35 -29.36
C VAL A 74 21.38 -2.94 -30.81
N ASN A 75 22.41 -2.13 -31.03
CA ASN A 75 22.84 -1.75 -32.37
C ASN A 75 23.84 -2.79 -32.89
N LEU A 76 23.39 -3.71 -33.75
CA LEU A 76 24.27 -4.67 -34.41
C LEU A 76 24.76 -4.07 -35.74
N PRO A 77 26.09 -3.94 -35.95
CA PRO A 77 26.67 -3.15 -37.05
C PRO A 77 26.38 -3.67 -38.47
N VAL A 78 25.69 -4.80 -38.62
CA VAL A 78 25.41 -5.44 -39.92
C VAL A 78 23.91 -5.69 -40.16
N ILE A 79 23.09 -5.73 -39.10
CA ILE A 79 21.68 -6.19 -39.17
C ILE A 79 20.68 -5.06 -38.85
N GLY A 80 21.17 -3.87 -38.49
CA GLY A 80 20.36 -2.78 -37.96
C GLY A 80 20.08 -2.93 -36.46
N GLY A 81 19.61 -1.85 -35.84
CA GLY A 81 19.29 -1.83 -34.41
C GLY A 81 17.99 -2.57 -34.11
N PHE A 82 18.00 -3.41 -33.07
CA PHE A 82 16.78 -3.99 -32.50
C PHE A 82 16.39 -3.17 -31.27
N SER A 83 15.17 -2.64 -31.29
CA SER A 83 14.55 -2.02 -30.12
C SER A 83 13.61 -3.03 -29.49
N LEU A 84 13.96 -3.55 -28.32
CA LEU A 84 12.97 -4.21 -27.47
C LEU A 84 12.08 -3.11 -26.91
N ALA A 85 10.83 -3.04 -27.41
CA ALA A 85 9.88 -1.99 -27.07
C ALA A 85 9.76 -1.83 -25.56
N GLY A 86 9.95 -0.60 -25.09
CA GLY A 86 9.92 -0.26 -23.67
C GLY A 86 8.54 -0.49 -23.06
N SER A 87 8.52 -0.85 -21.78
CA SER A 87 7.31 -0.84 -20.95
C SER A 87 6.55 0.48 -21.11
N GLY A 88 5.24 0.47 -20.89
CA GLY A 88 4.42 1.66 -20.79
C GLY A 88 4.99 2.66 -19.78
N THR A 89 4.84 3.93 -20.11
CA THR A 89 5.46 5.05 -19.38
C THR A 89 4.59 5.62 -18.27
N TYR A 90 3.29 5.31 -18.26
CA TYR A 90 2.35 6.05 -17.43
C TYR A 90 1.09 5.26 -17.08
N CYS A 91 0.82 5.15 -15.80
CA CYS A 91 -0.40 4.54 -15.29
C CYS A 91 -1.31 5.56 -14.60
N HIS A 92 -2.60 5.42 -14.87
CA HIS A 92 -3.68 5.89 -14.02
C HIS A 92 -4.41 4.72 -13.35
N VAL A 93 -4.66 4.83 -12.06
CA VAL A 93 -5.58 3.95 -11.33
C VAL A 93 -6.77 4.78 -10.87
N LEU A 94 -7.96 4.39 -11.30
CA LEU A 94 -9.23 4.98 -10.87
C LEU A 94 -9.91 4.03 -9.88
N VAL A 95 -10.04 4.47 -8.64
CA VAL A 95 -10.64 3.70 -7.55
C VAL A 95 -12.02 4.24 -7.27
N ARG A 96 -13.04 3.41 -7.44
CA ARG A 96 -14.42 3.73 -7.10
C ARG A 96 -14.67 3.38 -5.64
N VAL A 97 -15.28 4.31 -4.91
CA VAL A 97 -15.58 4.20 -3.49
C VAL A 97 -17.05 4.52 -3.25
N ALA A 98 -17.77 3.64 -2.58
CA ALA A 98 -19.12 3.89 -2.10
C ALA A 98 -19.21 3.44 -0.64
N GLN A 99 -19.96 4.19 0.18
CA GLN A 99 -20.15 3.90 1.61
C GLN A 99 -18.81 3.65 2.34
N ASN A 100 -17.81 4.50 2.06
CA ASN A 100 -16.46 4.43 2.62
C ASN A 100 -15.65 3.17 2.25
N ARG A 101 -16.11 2.37 1.30
CA ARG A 101 -15.42 1.15 0.84
C ARG A 101 -15.09 1.20 -0.64
N VAL A 102 -13.97 0.58 -1.00
CA VAL A 102 -13.59 0.37 -2.40
C VAL A 102 -14.58 -0.60 -3.04
N ILE A 103 -15.19 -0.19 -4.15
CA ILE A 103 -16.15 -1.01 -4.91
C ILE A 103 -15.62 -1.42 -6.29
N GLY A 104 -14.45 -0.91 -6.70
CA GLY A 104 -13.81 -1.30 -7.95
C GLY A 104 -12.58 -0.48 -8.28
N LEU A 105 -11.73 -1.04 -9.13
CA LEU A 105 -10.52 -0.41 -9.65
C LEU A 105 -10.50 -0.53 -11.18
N ASN A 106 -10.24 0.59 -11.85
CA ASN A 106 -10.00 0.63 -13.29
C ASN A 106 -8.59 1.17 -13.56
N TYR A 107 -7.94 0.61 -14.56
CA TYR A 107 -6.62 1.04 -15.01
C TYR A 107 -6.75 1.71 -16.37
N THR A 108 -6.07 2.84 -16.56
CA THR A 108 -6.01 3.55 -17.85
C THR A 108 -4.60 4.10 -18.07
N GLY A 109 -4.30 4.51 -19.31
CA GLY A 109 -3.00 5.04 -19.70
C GLY A 109 -2.15 4.05 -20.49
N ASP A 110 -0.91 4.44 -20.76
CA ASP A 110 0.12 3.60 -21.38
C ASP A 110 0.78 2.75 -20.29
N ASN A 111 0.05 1.73 -19.85
CA ASN A 111 0.27 1.08 -18.57
C ASN A 111 0.67 -0.41 -18.67
N ASP A 112 0.81 -0.93 -19.88
CA ASP A 112 1.28 -2.29 -20.13
C ASP A 112 2.79 -2.40 -19.91
N ASP A 113 3.30 -3.57 -19.51
CA ASP A 113 4.74 -3.83 -19.49
C ASP A 113 5.11 -4.93 -20.48
N VAL A 114 6.43 -5.14 -20.66
CA VAL A 114 6.98 -6.16 -21.58
C VAL A 114 6.48 -7.59 -21.31
N GLY A 115 5.79 -7.85 -20.21
CA GLY A 115 5.25 -9.15 -19.86
C GLY A 115 3.76 -9.19 -19.48
N GLY A 116 2.98 -8.12 -19.64
CA GLY A 116 1.53 -8.16 -19.40
C GLY A 116 0.84 -6.81 -19.23
N GLU A 117 -0.49 -6.84 -19.27
CA GLU A 117 -1.32 -5.64 -19.18
C GLU A 117 -1.24 -4.97 -17.80
N ASN A 118 -1.31 -3.64 -17.76
CA ASN A 118 -1.37 -2.83 -16.53
C ASN A 118 -0.16 -2.99 -15.56
N GLY A 119 0.94 -3.63 -15.97
CA GLY A 119 2.06 -3.90 -15.09
C GLY A 119 2.75 -2.65 -14.52
N VAL A 120 2.67 -1.53 -15.24
CA VAL A 120 3.13 -0.20 -14.81
C VAL A 120 2.34 0.31 -13.60
N CYS A 121 1.08 -0.12 -13.44
CA CYS A 121 0.22 0.27 -12.32
C CYS A 121 0.53 -0.45 -11.01
N ALA A 122 1.31 -1.54 -11.05
CA ALA A 122 1.58 -2.36 -9.89
C ALA A 122 2.12 -1.58 -8.68
N PRO A 123 3.04 -0.60 -8.79
CA PRO A 123 3.55 0.14 -7.63
C PRO A 123 2.47 0.82 -6.79
N ILE A 124 1.41 1.34 -7.41
CA ILE A 124 0.30 2.03 -6.70
C ILE A 124 -0.45 1.06 -5.80
N VAL A 125 -0.71 -0.17 -6.27
CA VAL A 125 -1.58 -1.13 -5.58
C VAL A 125 -0.82 -2.20 -4.79
N ARG A 126 0.49 -2.36 -5.06
CA ARG A 126 1.32 -3.42 -4.48
C ARG A 126 1.40 -3.35 -2.96
N GLY A 127 1.45 -2.15 -2.39
CA GLY A 127 1.42 -1.96 -0.92
C GLY A 127 0.16 -2.60 -0.34
N CYS A 128 -1.00 -2.22 -0.90
CA CYS A 128 -2.31 -2.69 -0.46
C CYS A 128 -2.52 -4.19 -0.65
N VAL A 129 -1.97 -4.77 -1.72
CA VAL A 129 -2.06 -6.22 -1.98
C VAL A 129 -1.14 -7.03 -1.05
N ARG A 130 0.07 -6.53 -0.75
CA ARG A 130 1.05 -7.26 0.09
C ARG A 130 0.69 -7.21 1.57
N GLN A 131 0.23 -6.06 2.02
CA GLN A 131 -0.24 -5.85 3.37
C GLN A 131 -1.52 -5.03 3.25
N PRO A 132 -2.71 -5.65 3.32
CA PRO A 132 -3.92 -4.90 3.63
C PRO A 132 -3.74 -4.41 5.08
N VAL A 133 -3.03 -3.30 5.24
CA VAL A 133 -2.76 -2.69 6.54
C VAL A 133 -4.13 -2.25 7.06
N PRO A 134 -4.68 -2.86 8.13
CA PRO A 134 -5.68 -2.14 8.89
C PRO A 134 -4.94 -0.89 9.36
N ALA A 135 -5.45 0.31 9.05
CA ALA A 135 -4.84 1.56 9.48
C ALA A 135 -4.27 1.37 10.88
N PHE A 136 -3.00 1.71 11.10
CA PHE A 136 -2.43 1.64 12.43
C PHE A 136 -3.32 2.49 13.34
N VAL A 137 -4.20 1.84 14.09
CA VAL A 137 -4.97 2.47 15.15
C VAL A 137 -4.04 2.44 16.35
N PRO A 138 -3.52 3.60 16.79
CA PRO A 138 -2.75 3.67 18.03
C PRO A 138 -3.54 2.93 19.12
N PRO A 139 -2.90 2.21 20.04
CA PRO A 139 -3.61 1.50 21.11
C PRO A 139 -4.64 2.36 21.86
N GLN A 140 -4.41 3.67 21.91
CA GLN A 140 -5.27 4.69 22.53
C GLN A 140 -6.61 4.95 21.79
N LEU A 141 -6.71 4.59 20.51
CA LEU A 141 -7.89 4.79 19.67
C LEU A 141 -8.60 3.47 19.31
N ARG A 142 -8.08 2.33 19.79
CA ARG A 142 -8.76 1.05 19.62
C ARG A 142 -9.96 1.03 20.55
N GLU A 143 -11.14 0.85 19.98
CA GLU A 143 -12.34 0.63 20.79
C GLU A 143 -12.10 -0.64 21.63
N PRO A 144 -12.31 -0.59 22.96
CA PRO A 144 -12.12 -1.75 23.80
C PRO A 144 -13.03 -2.90 23.35
N PRO A 145 -12.61 -4.17 23.42
CA PRO A 145 -13.47 -5.28 23.06
C PRO A 145 -14.76 -5.23 23.89
N PRO A 146 -15.94 -5.56 23.31
CA PRO A 146 -17.20 -5.54 24.03
C PRO A 146 -17.09 -6.41 25.29
N GLY A 147 -17.21 -5.78 26.47
CA GLY A 147 -17.08 -6.43 27.77
C GLY A 147 -15.84 -6.04 28.59
N SER A 148 -14.89 -5.29 28.05
CA SER A 148 -13.83 -4.71 28.89
C SER A 148 -14.32 -3.46 29.60
N LEU A 149 -14.65 -3.59 30.89
CA LEU A 149 -14.88 -2.45 31.77
C LEU A 149 -13.56 -1.67 31.96
N PRO A 150 -13.59 -0.33 32.01
CA PRO A 150 -12.43 0.45 32.43
C PRO A 150 -12.00 -0.03 33.83
N GLN A 151 -10.76 -0.51 33.97
CA GLN A 151 -10.22 -0.78 35.30
C GLN A 151 -10.16 0.55 36.05
N PRO A 152 -10.64 0.63 37.31
CA PRO A 152 -10.48 1.83 38.10
C PRO A 152 -8.98 2.18 38.18
N LEU A 153 -8.67 3.46 38.09
CA LEU A 153 -7.33 4.08 38.24
C LEU A 153 -6.66 3.85 39.62
N ALA A 154 -7.00 2.78 40.33
CA ALA A 154 -6.58 2.48 41.69
C ALA A 154 -5.06 2.31 41.85
N ASN A 155 -4.31 2.16 40.75
CA ASN A 155 -2.86 1.96 40.78
C ASN A 155 -2.05 3.16 40.27
N ALA A 156 -2.65 4.33 40.06
CA ALA A 156 -1.86 5.53 39.76
C ALA A 156 -1.04 5.91 41.02
N PRO A 157 0.31 5.95 40.95
CA PRO A 157 1.12 6.42 42.06
C PRO A 157 0.74 7.87 42.38
N LEU A 158 0.40 8.14 43.64
CA LEU A 158 0.14 9.50 44.12
C LEU A 158 1.37 10.38 43.81
N PRO A 159 1.18 11.62 43.32
CA PRO A 159 2.27 12.56 43.15
C PRO A 159 2.92 12.80 44.53
N GLN A 160 4.20 12.45 44.65
CA GLN A 160 4.95 12.68 45.89
C GLN A 160 5.17 14.18 46.04
N THR A 161 4.56 14.76 47.08
CA THR A 161 4.80 16.15 47.48
C THR A 161 6.26 16.27 47.95
N PRO A 162 7.06 17.19 47.41
CA PRO A 162 8.42 17.41 47.91
C PRO A 162 8.35 17.92 49.36
N ALA A 163 9.08 17.25 50.25
CA ALA A 163 9.18 17.58 51.66
C ALA A 163 9.74 19.00 51.84
N ALA A 164 9.02 19.83 52.60
CA ALA A 164 9.49 21.13 53.05
C ALA A 164 10.69 20.96 53.99
N ILE A 165 11.83 21.55 53.61
CA ILE A 165 13.02 21.65 54.46
C ILE A 165 12.70 22.65 55.58
N GLY A 166 12.68 22.18 56.82
CA GLY A 166 12.32 22.96 58.00
C GLY A 166 13.38 24.01 58.38
N MET A 167 12.90 25.20 58.75
CA MET A 167 13.66 26.24 59.45
C MET A 167 14.13 25.73 60.83
N GLY A 168 15.44 25.75 61.07
CA GLY A 168 16.03 25.67 62.41
C GLY A 168 16.42 27.06 62.90
N ALA A 169 15.69 27.59 63.88
CA ALA A 169 16.08 28.76 64.65
C ALA A 169 17.07 28.34 65.74
N ALA A 170 18.25 28.96 65.79
CA ALA A 170 19.18 28.87 66.92
C ALA A 170 19.33 30.26 67.55
N LEU A 171 18.67 30.45 68.70
CA LEU A 171 18.98 31.50 69.67
C LEU A 171 20.30 31.13 70.37
N HIS A 172 21.29 32.02 70.37
CA HIS A 172 22.37 31.97 71.34
C HIS A 172 22.70 33.34 71.90
N THR A 173 22.86 33.32 73.21
CA THR A 173 23.01 34.40 74.19
C THR A 173 24.44 34.92 74.26
N GLY A 174 24.58 36.23 74.49
CA GLY A 174 25.52 36.87 75.41
C GLY A 174 27.03 36.58 75.30
N SER A 175 27.79 37.63 74.97
CA SER A 175 28.83 38.22 75.82
C SER A 175 29.29 39.56 75.25
#